data_AF-A0A850BBH3-F1
#
_entry.id   AF-A0A850BBH3-F1
#
_cell.length_a   1.000
_cell.length_b   1.000
_cell.length_c   1.000
_cell.angle_alpha   90.00
_cell.angle_beta   90.00
_cell.angle_gamma   90.00
#
_symmetry.space_group_name_H-M   'P 1'
#
loop_
_entity.id
_entity.type
_entity.pdbx_description
1 polymer ?
#
loop_
_entity_poly.entity_id
_entity_poly.type
_entity_poly.pdbx_seq_one_letter_code
_entity_poly.pdbx_strand_id
1 'polypeptide(L)' 'MLDFGFRRVVEPRLVIEVAFNNVTRSDRHESGYALRFPRIVRVRWDKPAEEIDSLETVRAIFERQSRLEA' A
#
# COMPACT_ATOMS: atom_id res chain seq x y z
N MET A 1 -10.59 -4.37 -20.01
CA MET A 1 -9.20 -4.47 -19.54
C MET A 1 -8.34 -3.62 -20.47
N LEU A 2 -7.65 -2.59 -19.97
CA LEU A 2 -6.77 -1.72 -20.78
C LEU A 2 -5.32 -2.19 -20.59
N ASP A 3 -4.65 -2.54 -21.69
CA ASP A 3 -3.25 -2.99 -21.70
C ASP A 3 -2.31 -1.81 -22.03
N PHE A 4 -1.39 -1.50 -21.12
CA PHE A 4 -0.40 -0.43 -21.26
C PHE A 4 1.02 -1.01 -21.38
N GLY A 5 1.16 -2.23 -21.92
CA GLY A 5 2.42 -2.95 -22.00
C GLY A 5 2.71 -3.67 -20.68
N PHE A 6 3.72 -3.22 -19.93
CA PHE A 6 4.09 -3.83 -18.64
C PHE A 6 3.09 -3.52 -17.50
N ARG A 7 2.08 -2.69 -17.76
CA ARG A 7 1.03 -2.33 -16.80
C ARG A 7 -0.32 -2.78 -17.32
N ARG A 8 -1.08 -3.47 -16.47
CA ARG A 8 -2.48 -3.81 -16.72
C ARG A 8 -3.35 -3.33 -15.59
N VAL A 9 -4.49 -2.73 -15.93
CA VAL A 9 -5.52 -2.38 -14.96
C VAL A 9 -6.43 -3.59 -14.76
N VAL A 10 -6.63 -3.94 -13.49
CA VAL A 10 -7.41 -5.11 -13.05
C VAL A 10 -8.54 -4.68 -12.13
N GLU A 11 -9.56 -5.52 -11.99
CA GLU A 11 -10.59 -5.34 -10.98
C GLU A 11 -10.00 -5.57 -9.57
N PRO A 12 -10.16 -4.64 -8.61
CA PRO A 12 -9.49 -4.72 -7.31
C PRO A 12 -10.21 -5.69 -6.37
N ARG A 13 -9.97 -7.00 -6.53
CA ARG A 13 -10.61 -8.06 -5.73
C ARG A 13 -9.66 -8.82 -4.82
N LEU A 14 -8.38 -8.87 -5.17
CA LEU A 14 -7.38 -9.68 -4.47
C LEU A 14 -6.63 -8.83 -3.44
N VAL A 15 -6.66 -9.26 -2.18
CA VAL A 15 -5.92 -8.61 -1.10
C VAL A 15 -4.58 -9.31 -0.90
N ILE A 16 -3.50 -8.53 -0.78
CA ILE A 16 -2.17 -9.01 -0.47
C ILE A 16 -1.66 -8.37 0.82
N GLU A 17 -0.92 -9.14 1.60
CA GLU A 17 -0.19 -8.64 2.75
C GLU A 17 1.20 -8.18 2.31
N VAL A 18 1.56 -6.94 2.65
CA VAL A 18 2.82 -6.32 2.23
C VAL A 18 3.63 -5.90 3.46
N ALA A 19 4.84 -6.43 3.56
CA ALA A 19 5.85 -5.95 4.50
C ALA A 19 6.64 -4.81 3.87
N PHE A 20 7.03 -3.80 4.64
CA PHE A 20 7.78 -2.64 4.17
C PHE A 20 8.66 -2.07 5.28
N ASN A 21 9.68 -1.28 4.90
CA ASN A 21 10.62 -0.69 5.85
C ASN A 21 10.08 0.58 6.50
N ASN A 22 9.58 1.53 5.70
CA ASN A 22 8.93 2.74 6.18
C ASN A 22 7.94 3.30 5.15
N VAL A 23 7.20 4.33 5.55
CA VAL A 23 6.30 5.10 4.68
C VAL A 23 6.93 6.46 4.41
N THR A 24 6.87 6.94 3.17
CA THR A 24 7.34 8.28 2.79
C THR A 24 6.25 9.06 2.08
N ARG A 25 6.31 10.40 2.12
CA ARG A 25 5.47 11.25 1.24
C ARG A 25 5.84 11.01 -0.23
N SER A 26 4.84 11.05 -1.11
CA SER A 26 5.05 10.89 -2.55
C SER A 26 4.01 11.69 -3.35
N ASP A 27 4.49 12.42 -4.35
CA ASP A 27 3.70 13.12 -5.38
C ASP A 27 3.34 12.21 -6.56
N ARG A 28 4.03 11.07 -6.71
CA ARG A 28 3.85 10.09 -7.80
C ARG A 28 2.68 9.14 -7.61
N HIS A 29 2.14 9.05 -6.39
CA HIS A 29 1.06 8.15 -6.04
C HIS A 29 -0.14 8.96 -5.59
N GLU A 30 -1.34 8.65 -6.09
CA GLU A 30 -2.58 9.33 -5.73
C GLU A 30 -2.88 9.29 -4.22
N SER A 31 -2.37 8.29 -3.51
CA SER A 31 -2.43 8.17 -2.06
C SER A 31 -1.69 9.28 -1.30
N GLY A 32 -0.73 9.96 -1.94
CA GLY A 32 0.20 10.88 -1.29
C GLY A 32 1.33 10.20 -0.50
N TYR A 33 1.42 8.87 -0.57
CA TYR A 33 2.39 8.06 0.19
C TYR A 33 3.01 6.95 -0.66
N ALA A 34 4.25 6.57 -0.34
CA ALA A 34 4.94 5.42 -0.90
C ALA A 34 5.47 4.50 0.21
N LEU A 35 5.45 3.19 -0.04
CA LEU A 35 6.07 2.19 0.83
C LEU A 35 7.52 1.96 0.38
N ARG A 36 8.48 1.99 1.31
CA ARG A 36 9.89 1.72 1.00
C ARG A 36 10.19 0.22 1.10
N PHE A 37 10.79 -0.31 0.04
CA PHE A 37 11.11 -1.74 -0.12
C PHE A 37 9.93 -2.68 0.20
N PRO A 38 8.77 -2.48 -0.46
CA PRO A 38 7.61 -3.33 -0.23
C PRO A 38 7.89 -4.76 -0.70
N ARG A 39 7.47 -5.73 0.10
CA ARG A 39 7.61 -7.17 -0.17
C ARG A 39 6.27 -7.85 0.04
N ILE A 40 5.85 -8.64 -0.94
CA ILE A 40 4.65 -9.47 -0.81
C ILE A 40 4.95 -10.58 0.19
N VAL A 41 4.17 -10.64 1.26
CA VAL A 41 4.27 -11.70 2.28
C VAL A 41 3.42 -12.88 1.85
N ARG A 42 2.14 -12.63 1.59
CA ARG A 42 1.17 -13.65 1.18
C ARG A 42 -0.07 -13.02 0.54
N VAL A 43 -0.84 -13.85 -0.13
CA VAL A 43 -2.21 -13.52 -0.53
C VAL A 43 -3.15 -13.74 0.66
N ARG A 44 -4.08 -12.79 0.89
CA ARG A 44 -5.09 -12.83 1.95
C ARG A 44 -6.42 -13.33 1.39
N TRP A 45 -6.51 -14.63 1.15
CA TRP A 45 -7.76 -15.28 0.73
C TRP A 45 -8.88 -15.15 1.77
N ASP A 46 -8.50 -14.90 3.03
CA ASP A 46 -9.37 -14.72 4.18
C ASP A 46 -9.98 -13.31 4.27
N LYS A 47 -9.57 -12.36 3.42
CA LYS A 47 -9.91 -10.95 3.58
C LYS A 47 -10.48 -10.34 2.28
N PRO A 48 -11.69 -9.77 2.31
CA PRO A 48 -12.27 -9.10 1.14
C PRO A 48 -11.68 -7.70 0.94
N ALA A 49 -11.88 -7.12 -0.24
CA ALA A 49 -11.28 -5.84 -0.63
C ALA A 49 -11.74 -4.66 0.24
N GLU A 50 -12.94 -4.72 0.79
CA GLU A 50 -13.53 -3.68 1.62
C GLU A 50 -12.86 -3.57 3.01
N GLU A 51 -12.17 -4.63 3.45
CA GLU A 51 -11.54 -4.67 4.76
C GLU A 51 -10.06 -4.23 4.74
N ILE A 52 -9.48 -3.91 3.57
CA ILE A 52 -8.07 -3.53 3.46
C ILE A 52 -7.72 -2.33 4.35
N ASP A 53 -6.43 -2.17 4.64
CA ASP A 53 -5.96 -0.97 5.32
C ASP A 53 -6.30 0.28 4.51
N SER A 54 -6.72 1.34 5.22
CA SER A 54 -7.11 2.61 4.61
C SER A 54 -5.94 3.58 4.52
N LEU A 55 -6.13 4.69 3.78
CA LEU A 55 -5.17 5.79 3.77
C LEU A 55 -4.96 6.40 5.17
N GLU A 56 -5.96 6.32 6.04
CA GLU A 56 -5.83 6.77 7.42
C GLU A 56 -4.86 5.88 8.21
N THR A 57 -4.92 4.56 8.00
CA THR A 57 -3.94 3.62 8.57
C THR A 57 -2.51 3.98 8.11
N VAL A 58 -2.32 4.26 6.81
CA VAL A 58 -1.02 4.63 6.27
C VAL A 58 -0.50 5.95 6.87
N ARG A 59 -1.38 6.96 7.00
CA ARG A 59 -1.06 8.24 7.65
C ARG A 59 -0.62 8.04 9.10
N ALA A 60 -1.37 7.25 9.88
CA ALA A 60 -1.05 6.98 11.28
C ALA A 60 0.32 6.28 11.42
N ILE A 61 0.65 5.35 10.51
CA ILE A 61 1.97 4.70 10.48
C ILE A 61 3.07 5.73 10.19
N PHE A 62 2.87 6.61 9.20
CA PHE A 62 3.82 7.67 8.87
C PHE A 62 4.06 8.61 10.05
N GLU A 63 3.00 9.11 10.70
CA GLU A 63 3.12 10.02 11.85
C GLU A 63 3.82 9.36 13.04
N ARG A 64 3.51 8.08 13.29
CA ARG A 64 4.18 7.30 14.34
C ARG A 64 5.67 7.12 14.03
N GLN A 65 6.04 6.85 12.77
CA GLN A 65 7.43 6.75 12.35
C GLN A 65 8.18 8.07 12.58
N SER A 66 7.63 9.19 12.12
CA SER A 66 8.24 10.51 12.28
C SER A 66 8.47 10.91 13.74
N ARG A 67 7.58 10.49 14.65
CA ARG A 67 7.77 10.72 16.09
C ARG A 67 8.93 9.92 16.69
N LEU A 68 9.17 8.71 16.20
CA LEU A 68 10.23 7.83 16.70
C LEU A 68 11.61 8.20 16.16
N GLU A 69 11.66 8.93 15.04
CA GLU A 69 12.89 9.41 14.40
C GLU A 69 13.29 10.83 14.82
N ALA A 70 12.45 11.51 15.62
CA ALA A 70 12.68 12.84 16.18
C ALA A 70 13.29 12.76 17.59
#